data_AF-A0A453EM11-F1
#
_entry.id   AF-A0A453EM11-F1
#
_cell.length_a   1.000
_cell.length_b   1.000
_cell.length_c   1.000
_cell.angle_alpha   90.00
_cell.angle_beta   90.00
_cell.angle_gamma   90.00
#
_symmetry.space_group_name_H-M   'P 1'
#
loop_
_entity.id
_entity.type
_entity.pdbx_description
1 polymer ?
#
loop_
_entity_poly.entity_id
_entity_poly.type
_entity_poly.pdbx_seq_one_letter_code
_entity_poly.pdbx_strand_id
1 'polypeptide(L)'
;AGGANEGDTPATFHDLLSVHMPPYYSAVAQGVSTVMVSFSSWNGAKMHANRFLITDFLKTTLRFRGFVISDWGGIERITTPKGADYMLSVKLAIMAGIDMIMIPYTYTEFIDDLSTLVHNGTIPMSRIDDAVRRILRVKFTMGLFENPYADFSLAGELGKQEHRDLAREAVRKSLVLLKNGKAGEKPLLPLPKNAESILVAGSHAHDLGNQCGGWTITWQGVAGNNLTT
;
A
#
# COMPACT_ATOMS: atom_id res chain seq x y z
N ALA A 1 -8.81 0.65 21.87
CA ALA A 1 -8.36 1.91 21.23
C ALA A 1 -6.93 2.18 21.69
N GLY A 2 -6.00 2.45 20.78
CA GLY A 2 -4.55 2.49 21.06
C GLY A 2 -3.65 1.88 19.99
N GLY A 3 -4.15 1.68 18.77
CA GLY A 3 -3.31 1.20 17.66
C GLY A 3 -2.32 2.28 17.26
N ALA A 4 -1.04 1.90 17.15
CA ALA A 4 0.02 2.77 16.66
C ALA A 4 0.39 2.37 15.23
N ASN A 5 0.38 3.33 14.31
CA ASN A 5 0.94 3.11 12.97
C ASN A 5 2.41 2.67 13.12
N GLU A 6 2.85 1.72 12.30
CA GLU A 6 4.23 1.17 12.32
C GLU A 6 4.64 0.48 13.63
N GLY A 7 3.67 0.26 14.52
CA GLY A 7 3.86 -0.41 15.80
C GLY A 7 4.09 -1.93 15.66
N ASP A 8 4.22 -2.57 16.82
CA ASP A 8 4.30 -4.03 16.87
C ASP A 8 2.92 -4.67 16.73
N THR A 9 2.85 -5.77 16.00
CA THR A 9 1.67 -6.63 15.90
C THR A 9 1.90 -7.89 16.73
N PRO A 10 1.48 -7.90 18.01
CA PRO A 10 1.53 -9.09 18.83
C PRO A 10 0.45 -10.07 18.37
N ALA A 11 0.86 -11.16 17.74
CA ALA A 11 -0.05 -12.15 17.18
C ALA A 11 0.60 -13.53 17.13
N THR A 12 -0.17 -14.58 17.40
CA THR A 12 0.32 -15.94 17.17
C THR A 12 0.49 -16.20 15.68
N PHE A 13 1.24 -17.24 15.31
CA PHE A 13 1.32 -17.63 13.91
C PHE A 13 -0.04 -18.06 13.35
N HIS A 14 -0.91 -18.64 14.19
CA HIS A 14 -2.28 -18.98 13.79
C HIS A 14 -3.10 -17.72 13.46
N ASP A 15 -3.02 -16.67 14.28
CA ASP A 15 -3.71 -15.40 14.02
C ASP A 15 -3.17 -14.72 12.76
N LEU A 16 -1.84 -14.76 12.56
CA LEU A 16 -1.21 -14.27 11.34
C LEU A 16 -1.79 -14.94 10.11
N LEU A 17 -1.90 -16.27 10.11
CA LEU A 17 -2.40 -17.04 8.97
C LEU A 17 -3.91 -16.95 8.77
N SER A 18 -4.68 -16.82 9.84
CA SER A 18 -6.16 -16.81 9.78
C SER A 18 -6.74 -15.43 9.52
N VAL A 19 -6.09 -14.36 9.95
CA VAL A 19 -6.58 -12.98 9.84
C VAL A 19 -5.80 -12.17 8.81
N HIS A 20 -4.47 -12.18 8.89
CA HIS A 20 -3.64 -11.21 8.16
C HIS A 20 -3.17 -11.71 6.79
N MET A 21 -2.88 -13.01 6.66
CA MET A 21 -2.38 -13.59 5.41
C MET A 21 -3.43 -13.97 4.35
N PRO A 22 -4.73 -14.25 4.64
CA PRO A 22 -5.69 -14.69 3.61
C PRO A 22 -5.73 -13.81 2.34
N PRO A 23 -5.68 -12.46 2.43
CA PRO A 23 -5.65 -11.63 1.23
C PRO A 23 -4.42 -11.85 0.35
N TYR A 24 -3.25 -12.17 0.93
CA TYR A 24 -2.02 -12.45 0.17
C TYR A 24 -2.12 -13.73 -0.65
N TYR A 25 -2.74 -14.78 -0.11
CA TYR A 25 -2.97 -16.02 -0.87
C TYR A 25 -3.79 -15.74 -2.13
N SER A 26 -4.88 -14.98 -1.97
CA SER A 26 -5.76 -14.62 -3.09
C SER A 26 -5.04 -13.75 -4.12
N ALA A 27 -4.32 -12.73 -3.66
CA ALA A 27 -3.58 -11.83 -4.55
C ALA A 27 -2.47 -12.55 -5.33
N VAL A 28 -1.70 -13.42 -4.67
CA VAL A 28 -0.64 -14.20 -5.33
C VAL A 28 -1.23 -15.20 -6.33
N ALA A 29 -2.34 -15.87 -5.98
CA ALA A 29 -3.02 -16.79 -6.90
C ALA A 29 -3.57 -16.07 -8.15
N GLN A 30 -3.97 -14.80 -8.02
CA GLN A 30 -4.44 -13.95 -9.12
C GLN A 30 -3.31 -13.28 -9.91
N GLY A 31 -2.04 -13.54 -9.57
CA GLY A 31 -0.91 -13.02 -10.32
C GLY A 31 -0.54 -11.57 -10.00
N VAL A 32 -0.73 -11.11 -8.75
CA VAL A 32 -0.25 -9.79 -8.31
C VAL A 32 1.23 -9.62 -8.66
N SER A 33 1.59 -8.46 -9.22
CA SER A 33 2.96 -8.23 -9.73
C SER A 33 3.96 -7.82 -8.67
N THR A 34 3.50 -7.14 -7.61
CA THR A 34 4.37 -6.57 -6.57
C THR A 34 3.75 -6.71 -5.19
N VAL A 35 4.58 -6.88 -4.17
CA VAL A 35 4.17 -6.84 -2.76
C VAL A 35 5.03 -5.83 -2.01
N MET A 36 4.41 -4.89 -1.31
CA MET A 36 5.10 -3.91 -0.48
C MET A 36 5.22 -4.39 0.97
N VAL A 37 6.39 -4.22 1.57
CA VAL A 37 6.65 -4.61 2.95
C VAL A 37 6.25 -3.49 3.92
N SER A 38 5.40 -3.82 4.90
CA SER A 38 4.93 -2.91 5.96
C SER A 38 6.06 -2.38 6.85
N PHE A 39 5.96 -1.16 7.37
CA PHE A 39 6.86 -0.63 8.42
C PHE A 39 6.77 -1.36 9.77
N SER A 40 5.65 -2.04 10.00
CA SER A 40 5.32 -2.67 11.29
C SER A 40 6.31 -3.77 11.69
N SER A 41 6.16 -4.22 12.94
CA SER A 41 6.79 -5.44 13.42
C SER A 41 5.75 -6.54 13.61
N TRP A 42 6.20 -7.79 13.60
CA TRP A 42 5.45 -8.94 14.09
C TRP A 42 6.22 -9.58 15.25
N ASN A 43 5.62 -9.56 16.44
CA ASN A 43 6.26 -10.01 17.69
C ASN A 43 7.68 -9.44 17.88
N GLY A 44 7.82 -8.13 17.67
CA GLY A 44 9.08 -7.38 17.80
C GLY A 44 9.98 -7.41 16.57
N ALA A 45 9.81 -8.37 15.65
CA ALA A 45 10.64 -8.47 14.44
C ALA A 45 10.15 -7.52 13.34
N LYS A 46 11.00 -6.58 12.91
CA LYS A 46 10.70 -5.65 11.81
C LYS A 46 10.41 -6.40 10.52
N MET A 47 9.28 -6.09 9.87
CA MET A 47 8.88 -6.75 8.64
C MET A 47 9.91 -6.59 7.52
N HIS A 48 10.55 -5.41 7.39
CA HIS A 48 11.64 -5.19 6.43
C HIS A 48 12.87 -6.06 6.64
N ALA A 49 13.08 -6.64 7.82
CA ALA A 49 14.16 -7.58 8.12
C ALA A 49 13.68 -9.04 8.28
N ASN A 50 12.39 -9.31 8.03
CA ASN A 50 11.78 -10.61 8.32
C ASN A 50 11.94 -11.60 7.15
N ARG A 51 13.10 -12.28 7.11
CA ARG A 51 13.40 -13.31 6.09
C ARG A 51 12.37 -14.43 6.05
N PHE A 52 11.87 -14.86 7.20
CA PHE A 52 10.89 -15.94 7.30
C PHE A 52 9.61 -15.59 6.51
N LEU A 53 9.04 -14.41 6.74
CA LEU A 53 7.81 -14.02 6.05
C LEU A 53 8.03 -13.62 4.58
N ILE A 54 9.14 -12.94 4.27
CA ILE A 54 9.40 -12.46 2.91
C ILE A 54 9.89 -13.61 2.00
N THR A 55 10.92 -14.33 2.42
CA THR A 55 11.57 -15.35 1.58
C THR A 55 10.93 -16.72 1.76
N ASP A 56 10.84 -17.21 2.99
CA ASP A 56 10.44 -18.60 3.24
C ASP A 56 8.92 -18.76 3.04
N PHE A 57 8.13 -17.76 3.43
CA PHE A 57 6.68 -17.79 3.27
C PHE A 57 6.22 -17.22 1.91
N LEU A 58 6.36 -15.91 1.67
CA LEU A 58 5.82 -15.27 0.45
C LEU A 58 6.48 -15.82 -0.83
N LYS A 59 7.81 -15.76 -0.93
CA LYS A 59 8.50 -16.20 -2.16
C LYS A 59 8.49 -17.71 -2.35
N THR A 60 8.68 -18.49 -1.28
CA THR A 60 8.84 -19.95 -1.37
C THR A 60 7.52 -20.68 -1.18
N THR A 61 6.84 -20.50 -0.04
CA THR A 61 5.58 -21.20 0.28
C THR A 61 4.43 -20.76 -0.65
N LEU A 62 4.19 -19.46 -0.79
CA LEU A 62 3.15 -18.94 -1.71
C LEU A 62 3.60 -18.91 -3.17
N ARG A 63 4.87 -19.22 -3.44
CA ARG A 63 5.49 -19.21 -4.77
C ARG A 63 5.37 -17.87 -5.50
N PHE A 64 5.35 -16.75 -4.77
CA PHE A 64 5.28 -15.42 -5.37
C PHE A 64 6.43 -15.19 -6.36
N ARG A 65 6.09 -14.85 -7.61
CA ARG A 65 7.05 -14.66 -8.71
C ARG A 65 7.25 -13.21 -9.14
N GLY A 66 6.48 -12.27 -8.60
CA GLY A 66 6.74 -10.85 -8.73
C GLY A 66 7.96 -10.41 -7.91
N PHE A 67 8.11 -9.09 -7.73
CA PHE A 67 9.16 -8.51 -6.90
C PHE A 67 8.59 -7.90 -5.60
N VAL A 68 9.37 -7.98 -4.53
CA VAL A 68 9.05 -7.39 -3.22
C VAL A 68 9.67 -6.00 -3.14
N ILE A 69 8.89 -5.00 -2.77
CA ILE A 69 9.35 -3.60 -2.63
C ILE A 69 9.26 -3.16 -1.17
N SER A 70 10.21 -2.33 -0.70
CA SER A 70 10.06 -1.68 0.60
C SER A 70 9.02 -0.55 0.56
N ASP A 71 8.38 -0.25 1.68
CA ASP A 71 7.73 1.05 1.88
C ASP A 71 8.77 2.21 1.95
N TRP A 72 8.30 3.45 1.89
CA TRP A 72 9.04 4.70 1.79
C TRP A 72 10.05 4.91 2.94
N GLY A 73 11.34 4.78 2.64
CA GLY A 73 12.40 4.84 3.65
C GLY A 73 12.25 3.74 4.72
N GLY A 74 11.63 2.62 4.39
CA GLY A 74 11.29 1.57 5.36
C GLY A 74 12.50 0.87 5.95
N ILE A 75 13.57 0.72 5.18
CA ILE A 75 14.80 0.09 5.68
C ILE A 75 15.46 0.94 6.77
N GLU A 76 15.38 2.27 6.67
CA GLU A 76 15.92 3.18 7.69
C GLU A 76 15.24 2.98 9.05
N ARG A 77 13.99 2.46 9.05
CA ARG A 77 13.20 2.22 10.27
C ARG A 77 13.43 0.83 10.86
N ILE A 78 14.37 0.05 10.32
CA ILE A 78 14.82 -1.20 10.93
C ILE A 78 15.54 -0.90 12.26
N THR A 79 16.35 0.16 12.29
CA THR A 79 17.11 0.55 13.49
C THR A 79 16.35 1.55 14.35
N THR A 80 16.69 1.60 15.64
CA THR A 80 16.24 2.64 16.57
C THR A 80 17.46 3.28 17.23
N PRO A 81 17.72 4.59 17.02
CA PRO A 81 16.99 5.55 16.19
C PRO A 81 16.95 5.19 14.70
N LYS A 82 15.99 5.77 13.97
CA LYS A 82 15.86 5.61 12.51
C LYS A 82 17.19 5.98 11.83
N GLY A 83 17.70 5.10 10.98
CA GLY A 83 18.91 5.33 10.17
C GLY A 83 20.22 5.31 10.97
N ALA A 84 20.20 4.90 12.24
CA ALA A 84 21.39 4.85 13.09
C ALA A 84 22.48 3.91 12.55
N ASP A 85 22.09 2.86 11.83
CA ASP A 85 23.01 1.98 11.09
C ASP A 85 22.39 1.61 9.73
N TYR A 86 22.68 2.44 8.73
CA TYR A 86 22.10 2.31 7.39
C TYR A 86 22.66 1.10 6.63
N MET A 87 23.97 0.85 6.71
CA MET A 87 24.59 -0.31 6.06
C MET A 87 24.03 -1.63 6.63
N LEU A 88 23.80 -1.71 7.95
CA LEU A 88 23.09 -2.85 8.55
C LEU A 88 21.66 -2.96 8.00
N SER A 89 20.95 -1.84 7.85
CA SER A 89 19.60 -1.82 7.30
C SER A 89 19.54 -2.33 5.85
N VAL A 90 20.50 -1.92 5.00
CA VAL A 90 20.67 -2.44 3.63
C VAL A 90 20.91 -3.95 3.66
N LYS A 91 21.87 -4.40 4.48
CA LYS A 91 22.16 -5.83 4.63
C LYS A 91 20.93 -6.64 5.03
N LEU A 92 20.24 -6.24 6.09
CA LEU A 92 19.10 -6.97 6.63
C LEU A 92 17.93 -7.01 5.63
N ALA A 93 17.62 -5.89 4.98
CA ALA A 93 16.54 -5.81 4.00
C ALA A 93 16.77 -6.69 2.76
N ILE A 94 17.98 -6.63 2.19
CA ILE A 94 18.32 -7.42 1.00
C ILE A 94 18.42 -8.91 1.36
N MET A 95 19.00 -9.26 2.51
CA MET A 95 19.09 -10.65 2.95
C MET A 95 17.74 -11.23 3.39
N ALA A 96 16.79 -10.39 3.85
CA ALA A 96 15.41 -10.82 4.12
C ALA A 96 14.66 -11.17 2.83
N GLY A 97 15.08 -10.61 1.69
CA GLY A 97 14.55 -10.94 0.37
C GLY A 97 13.82 -9.80 -0.33
N ILE A 98 13.96 -8.55 0.11
CA ILE A 98 13.40 -7.39 -0.60
C ILE A 98 14.14 -7.20 -1.93
N ASP A 99 13.41 -7.00 -3.02
CA ASP A 99 13.96 -6.93 -4.37
C ASP A 99 14.21 -5.49 -4.83
N MET A 100 13.36 -4.55 -4.43
CA MET A 100 13.46 -3.13 -4.78
C MET A 100 13.32 -2.28 -3.51
N ILE A 101 14.22 -1.32 -3.32
CA ILE A 101 14.19 -0.41 -2.16
C ILE A 101 13.65 0.94 -2.61
N MET A 102 12.58 1.38 -1.96
CA MET A 102 12.00 2.71 -2.12
C MET A 102 12.79 3.71 -1.26
N ILE A 103 13.84 4.27 -1.87
CA ILE A 103 14.73 5.23 -1.24
C ILE A 103 14.16 6.64 -1.49
N PRO A 104 13.97 7.45 -0.45
CA PRO A 104 13.38 8.77 -0.62
C PRO A 104 14.37 9.77 -1.24
N TYR A 105 15.61 9.82 -0.71
CA TYR A 105 16.58 10.87 -1.07
C TYR A 105 18.03 10.38 -1.17
N THR A 106 18.43 9.31 -0.47
CA THR A 106 19.83 8.89 -0.28
C THR A 106 20.27 7.73 -1.21
N TYR A 107 19.96 7.82 -2.50
CA TYR A 107 20.20 6.71 -3.43
C TYR A 107 21.69 6.40 -3.64
N THR A 108 22.57 7.40 -3.56
CA THR A 108 24.02 7.20 -3.70
C THR A 108 24.58 6.36 -2.55
N GLU A 109 24.24 6.72 -1.31
CA GLU A 109 24.65 5.99 -0.10
C GLU A 109 24.16 4.53 -0.15
N PHE A 110 22.91 4.31 -0.56
CA PHE A 110 22.40 2.96 -0.76
C PHE A 110 23.20 2.14 -1.77
N ILE A 111 23.53 2.73 -2.93
CA ILE A 111 24.29 2.05 -3.97
C ILE A 111 25.69 1.72 -3.47
N ASP A 112 26.36 2.64 -2.78
CA ASP A 112 27.70 2.45 -2.24
C ASP A 112 27.74 1.36 -1.17
N ASP A 113 26.79 1.39 -0.23
CA ASP A 113 26.67 0.37 0.83
C ASP A 113 26.35 -1.01 0.24
N LEU A 114 25.36 -1.09 -0.66
CA LEU A 114 25.01 -2.35 -1.31
C LEU A 114 26.19 -2.92 -2.11
N SER A 115 26.88 -2.08 -2.88
CA SER A 115 28.05 -2.49 -3.66
C SER A 115 29.17 -2.99 -2.76
N THR A 116 29.43 -2.30 -1.65
CA THR A 116 30.41 -2.72 -0.65
C THR A 116 30.07 -4.08 -0.04
N LEU A 117 28.80 -4.27 0.35
CA LEU A 117 28.30 -5.54 0.91
C LEU A 117 28.34 -6.70 -0.09
N VAL A 118 28.22 -6.43 -1.38
CA VAL A 118 28.37 -7.44 -2.44
C VAL A 118 29.84 -7.75 -2.68
N HIS A 119 30.70 -6.73 -2.83
CA HIS A 119 32.14 -6.89 -3.09
C HIS A 119 32.86 -7.63 -1.97
N ASN A 120 32.48 -7.39 -0.71
CA ASN A 120 33.06 -8.10 0.43
C ASN A 120 32.43 -9.48 0.70
N GLY A 121 31.47 -9.92 -0.13
CA GLY A 121 30.82 -11.22 -0.03
C GLY A 121 29.74 -11.34 1.05
N THR A 122 29.39 -10.26 1.76
CA THR A 122 28.34 -10.26 2.78
C THR A 122 26.96 -10.53 2.17
N ILE A 123 26.68 -9.95 0.99
CA ILE A 123 25.51 -10.25 0.18
C ILE A 123 25.99 -11.06 -1.03
N PRO A 124 25.52 -12.31 -1.20
CA PRO A 124 25.93 -13.12 -2.34
C PRO A 124 25.33 -12.58 -3.64
N MET A 125 26.08 -12.65 -4.74
CA MET A 125 25.59 -12.27 -6.08
C MET A 125 24.29 -12.99 -6.47
N SER A 126 24.08 -14.23 -6.01
CA SER A 126 22.83 -14.96 -6.26
C SER A 126 21.59 -14.25 -5.71
N ARG A 127 21.73 -13.46 -4.64
CA ARG A 127 20.65 -12.63 -4.10
C ARG A 127 20.37 -11.45 -5.04
N ILE A 128 21.42 -10.77 -5.51
CA ILE A 128 21.27 -9.69 -6.51
C ILE A 128 20.60 -10.22 -7.78
N ASP A 129 21.02 -11.38 -8.28
CA ASP A 129 20.42 -12.04 -9.45
C ASP A 129 18.94 -12.40 -9.23
N ASP A 130 18.53 -12.85 -8.04
CA ASP A 130 17.11 -13.06 -7.72
C ASP A 130 16.32 -11.74 -7.76
N ALA A 131 16.87 -10.66 -7.18
CA ALA A 131 16.26 -9.33 -7.20
C ALA A 131 15.98 -8.87 -8.62
N VAL A 132 17.05 -8.83 -9.42
CA VAL A 132 17.03 -8.28 -10.77
C VAL A 132 16.17 -9.14 -11.67
N ARG A 133 16.24 -10.48 -11.56
CA ARG A 133 15.38 -11.38 -12.32
C ARG A 133 13.90 -11.13 -12.06
N ARG A 134 13.49 -10.85 -10.82
CA ARG A 134 12.09 -10.55 -10.47
C ARG A 134 11.65 -9.20 -11.00
N ILE A 135 12.48 -8.17 -10.86
CA ILE A 135 12.21 -6.83 -11.40
C ILE A 135 12.06 -6.90 -12.92
N LEU A 136 13.03 -7.52 -13.61
CA LEU A 136 13.00 -7.66 -15.06
C LEU A 136 11.81 -8.49 -15.52
N ARG A 137 11.48 -9.60 -14.82
CA ARG A 137 10.29 -10.39 -15.13
C ARG A 137 9.05 -9.52 -15.16
N VAL A 138 8.79 -8.72 -14.12
CA VAL A 138 7.60 -7.85 -14.10
C VAL A 138 7.63 -6.83 -15.24
N LYS A 139 8.78 -6.18 -15.48
CA LYS A 139 8.93 -5.21 -16.59
C LYS A 139 8.65 -5.82 -17.97
N PHE A 140 9.18 -7.02 -18.25
CA PHE A 140 8.91 -7.73 -19.51
C PHE A 140 7.47 -8.22 -19.58
N THR A 141 6.93 -8.81 -18.51
CA THR A 141 5.55 -9.34 -18.49
C THR A 141 4.51 -8.24 -18.72
N MET A 142 4.73 -7.03 -18.22
CA MET A 142 3.81 -5.91 -18.44
C MET A 142 4.02 -5.16 -19.77
N GLY A 143 4.97 -5.60 -20.60
CA GLY A 143 5.26 -4.98 -21.90
C GLY A 143 5.96 -3.62 -21.81
N LEU A 144 6.67 -3.33 -20.71
CA LEU A 144 7.31 -2.03 -20.49
C LEU A 144 8.47 -1.77 -21.46
N PHE A 145 9.12 -2.83 -21.96
CA PHE A 145 10.19 -2.70 -22.96
C PHE A 145 9.64 -2.38 -24.34
N GLU A 146 8.43 -2.84 -24.67
CA GLU A 146 7.74 -2.57 -25.92
C GLU A 146 7.04 -1.21 -25.90
N ASN A 147 6.46 -0.84 -24.75
CA ASN A 147 5.73 0.42 -24.56
C ASN A 147 6.30 1.22 -23.36
N PRO A 148 7.50 1.81 -23.51
CA PRO A 148 8.19 2.49 -22.39
C PRO A 148 7.67 3.91 -22.12
N TYR A 149 6.86 4.48 -23.02
CA TYR A 149 6.38 5.85 -22.94
C TYR A 149 4.86 5.91 -22.78
N ALA A 150 4.36 7.04 -22.29
CA ALA A 150 2.93 7.26 -22.15
C ALA A 150 2.21 7.26 -23.51
N ASP A 151 1.04 6.64 -23.57
CA ASP A 151 0.12 6.76 -24.68
C ASP A 151 -0.83 7.95 -24.43
N PHE A 152 -0.59 9.05 -25.14
CA PHE A 152 -1.40 10.27 -25.01
C PHE A 152 -2.84 10.12 -25.54
N SER A 153 -3.15 9.06 -26.30
CA SER A 153 -4.53 8.79 -26.71
C SER A 153 -5.45 8.49 -25.52
N LEU A 154 -4.88 8.03 -24.40
CA LEU A 154 -5.61 7.71 -23.17
C LEU A 154 -5.86 8.93 -22.27
N ALA A 155 -5.40 10.13 -22.65
CA ALA A 155 -5.58 11.34 -21.82
C ALA A 155 -7.06 11.63 -21.51
N GLY A 156 -7.98 11.24 -22.41
CA GLY A 156 -9.43 11.37 -22.22
C GLY A 156 -10.06 10.40 -21.21
N GLU A 157 -9.31 9.40 -20.72
CA GLU A 157 -9.81 8.46 -19.71
C GLU A 157 -9.83 9.07 -18.29
N LEU A 158 -9.06 10.14 -18.06
CA LEU A 158 -9.02 10.84 -16.78
C LEU A 158 -10.37 11.55 -16.52
N GLY A 159 -11.04 11.15 -15.43
CA GLY A 159 -12.29 11.79 -15.02
C GLY A 159 -13.50 11.51 -15.92
N LYS A 160 -13.42 10.48 -16.77
CA LYS A 160 -14.49 10.03 -17.67
C LYS A 160 -15.82 9.79 -16.94
N GLN A 161 -16.94 10.06 -17.59
CA GLN A 161 -18.27 9.99 -16.95
C GLN A 161 -18.60 8.57 -16.48
N GLU A 162 -18.23 7.56 -17.26
CA GLU A 162 -18.45 6.15 -16.91
C GLU A 162 -17.73 5.76 -15.62
N HIS A 163 -16.53 6.31 -15.38
CA HIS A 163 -15.79 6.11 -14.12
C HIS A 163 -16.49 6.82 -12.95
N ARG A 164 -17.06 8.02 -13.18
CA ARG A 164 -17.82 8.76 -12.17
C ARG A 164 -19.14 8.07 -11.83
N ASP A 165 -19.81 7.47 -12.81
CA ASP A 165 -21.04 6.71 -12.61
C ASP A 165 -20.77 5.44 -11.78
N LEU A 166 -19.67 4.73 -12.07
CA LEU A 166 -19.20 3.62 -11.26
C LEU A 166 -18.85 4.06 -9.82
N ALA A 167 -18.14 5.17 -9.67
CA ALA A 167 -17.82 5.73 -8.35
C ALA A 167 -19.08 6.10 -7.56
N ARG A 168 -20.08 6.71 -8.21
CA ARG A 168 -21.39 7.02 -7.62
C ARG A 168 -22.11 5.77 -7.16
N GLU A 169 -22.06 4.69 -7.95
CA GLU A 169 -22.61 3.39 -7.56
C GLU A 169 -21.89 2.82 -6.33
N ALA A 170 -20.55 2.85 -6.31
CA ALA A 170 -19.75 2.35 -5.19
C ALA A 170 -20.08 3.09 -3.89
N VAL A 171 -20.15 4.43 -3.93
CA VAL A 171 -20.53 5.26 -2.77
C VAL A 171 -21.92 4.89 -2.27
N ARG A 172 -22.90 4.72 -3.16
CA ARG A 172 -24.25 4.29 -2.76
C ARG A 172 -24.24 2.91 -2.07
N LYS A 173 -23.46 1.97 -2.60
CA LYS A 173 -23.35 0.60 -2.04
C LYS A 173 -22.56 0.54 -0.73
N SER A 174 -21.70 1.52 -0.44
CA SER A 174 -20.90 1.56 0.79
C SER A 174 -21.64 2.14 2.00
N LEU A 175 -22.81 2.76 1.82
CA LEU A 175 -23.57 3.36 2.92
C LEU A 175 -24.13 2.28 3.86
N VAL A 176 -23.87 2.42 5.16
CA VAL A 176 -24.43 1.56 6.21
C VAL A 176 -25.53 2.31 6.95
N LEU A 177 -26.77 1.83 6.84
CA LEU A 177 -27.91 2.41 7.54
C LEU A 177 -27.90 1.99 9.01
N LEU A 178 -27.41 2.87 9.89
CA LEU A 178 -27.31 2.58 11.33
C LEU A 178 -28.64 2.78 12.08
N LYS A 179 -29.51 3.67 11.58
CA LYS A 179 -30.81 4.00 12.19
C LYS A 179 -31.77 4.59 11.16
N ASN A 180 -33.06 4.23 11.23
CA ASN A 180 -34.10 4.76 10.32
C ASN A 180 -35.41 5.07 11.05
N GLY A 181 -35.41 6.08 11.91
CA GLY A 181 -36.53 6.46 12.78
C GLY A 181 -36.30 6.10 14.25
N LYS A 182 -37.07 6.72 15.16
CA LYS A 182 -37.12 6.29 16.56
C LYS A 182 -38.15 5.18 16.75
N ALA A 183 -38.08 4.46 17.87
CA ALA A 183 -39.04 3.41 18.18
C ALA A 183 -40.47 3.97 18.19
N GLY A 184 -41.39 3.31 17.47
CA GLY A 184 -42.79 3.75 17.32
C GLY A 184 -43.03 4.82 16.25
N GLU A 185 -41.98 5.35 15.61
CA GLU A 185 -42.12 6.32 14.51
C GLU A 185 -42.07 5.62 13.14
N LYS A 186 -42.62 6.29 12.11
CA LYS A 186 -42.48 5.85 10.72
C LYS A 186 -41.02 5.95 10.28
N PRO A 187 -40.57 5.10 9.33
CA PRO A 187 -39.24 5.23 8.73
C PRO A 187 -39.02 6.61 8.13
N LEU A 188 -37.84 7.20 8.37
CA LEU A 188 -37.47 8.51 7.83
C LEU A 188 -37.01 8.43 6.38
N LEU A 189 -36.21 7.43 6.06
CA LEU A 189 -35.67 7.17 4.73
C LEU A 189 -36.48 6.09 4.00
N PRO A 190 -36.72 6.24 2.68
CA PRO A 190 -36.21 7.31 1.80
C PRO A 190 -37.00 8.63 1.93
N LEU A 191 -36.30 9.76 1.81
CA LEU A 191 -36.94 11.08 1.81
C LEU A 191 -37.71 11.32 0.50
N PRO A 192 -38.86 12.03 0.55
CA PRO A 192 -39.56 12.44 -0.66
C PRO A 192 -38.72 13.45 -1.46
N LYS A 193 -38.70 13.31 -2.79
CA LYS A 193 -38.01 14.27 -3.67
C LYS A 193 -38.71 15.63 -3.72
N ASN A 194 -40.02 15.65 -3.43
CA ASN A 194 -40.85 16.85 -3.47
C ASN A 194 -41.18 17.27 -2.04
N ALA A 195 -40.64 18.40 -1.61
CA ALA A 195 -40.92 19.05 -0.33
C ALA A 195 -40.92 20.57 -0.56
N GLU A 196 -41.65 21.32 0.25
CA GLU A 196 -41.72 22.79 0.14
C GLU A 196 -40.38 23.46 0.43
N SER A 197 -39.66 22.95 1.45
CA SER A 197 -38.32 23.42 1.81
C SER A 197 -37.57 22.31 2.53
N ILE A 198 -36.25 22.26 2.35
CA ILE A 198 -35.34 21.34 3.03
C ILE A 198 -34.13 22.10 3.58
N LEU A 199 -33.58 21.62 4.69
CA LEU A 199 -32.34 22.12 5.26
C LEU A 199 -31.20 21.12 5.01
N VAL A 200 -30.09 21.61 4.47
CA VAL A 200 -28.82 20.89 4.41
C VAL A 200 -27.82 21.62 5.32
N ALA A 201 -27.24 20.90 6.29
CA ALA A 201 -26.39 21.49 7.31
C ALA A 201 -25.25 20.55 7.74
N GLY A 202 -24.23 21.11 8.40
CA GLY A 202 -23.06 20.39 8.90
C GLY A 202 -21.78 20.73 8.12
N SER A 203 -20.62 20.59 8.76
CA SER A 203 -19.32 20.99 8.19
C SER A 203 -18.92 20.22 6.93
N HIS A 204 -19.47 19.03 6.70
CA HIS A 204 -19.14 18.16 5.57
C HIS A 204 -20.17 18.24 4.44
N ALA A 205 -21.25 19.02 4.61
CA ALA A 205 -22.35 19.04 3.65
C ALA A 205 -22.00 19.66 2.29
N HIS A 206 -20.98 20.52 2.24
CA HIS A 206 -20.49 21.15 1.02
C HIS A 206 -18.95 21.26 1.04
N ASP A 207 -18.29 20.14 1.30
CA ASP A 207 -16.83 20.06 1.34
C ASP A 207 -16.34 18.76 0.68
N LEU A 208 -15.92 18.89 -0.59
CA LEU A 208 -15.45 17.80 -1.43
C LEU A 208 -14.16 17.19 -0.89
N GLY A 209 -13.29 18.01 -0.32
CA GLY A 209 -12.09 17.58 0.39
C GLY A 209 -12.39 16.62 1.54
N ASN A 210 -13.29 17.03 2.44
CA ASN A 210 -13.65 16.27 3.62
C ASN A 210 -14.38 14.96 3.30
N GLN A 211 -15.22 14.93 2.25
CA GLN A 211 -15.86 13.67 1.83
C GLN A 211 -14.87 12.68 1.18
N CYS A 212 -13.74 13.16 0.66
CA CYS A 212 -12.71 12.31 0.06
C CYS A 212 -11.67 11.83 1.10
N GLY A 213 -11.25 12.69 2.02
CA GLY A 213 -10.28 12.38 3.08
C GLY A 213 -8.82 12.39 2.61
N GLY A 214 -7.97 11.61 3.29
CA GLY A 214 -6.53 11.49 2.96
C GLY A 214 -6.29 10.87 1.58
N TRP A 215 -5.07 10.98 1.06
CA TRP A 215 -4.70 10.49 -0.28
C TRP A 215 -5.53 11.07 -1.43
N THR A 216 -6.05 12.28 -1.27
CA THR A 216 -6.78 13.01 -2.32
C THR A 216 -6.12 14.37 -2.54
N ILE A 217 -5.55 14.57 -3.73
CA ILE A 217 -4.69 15.72 -4.12
C ILE A 217 -3.37 15.80 -3.36
N THR A 218 -3.39 15.71 -2.02
CA THR A 218 -2.22 15.70 -1.14
C THR A 218 -2.19 14.44 -0.27
N TRP A 219 -1.06 14.19 0.39
CA TRP A 219 -0.89 13.01 1.26
C TRP A 219 -1.94 12.95 2.40
N GLN A 220 -2.11 14.04 3.14
CA GLN A 220 -3.06 14.13 4.25
C GLN A 220 -4.48 14.53 3.80
N GLY A 221 -4.68 14.76 2.50
CA GLY A 221 -5.89 15.38 1.98
C GLY A 221 -5.91 16.90 2.19
N VAL A 222 -6.94 17.54 1.67
CA VAL A 222 -7.16 18.98 1.80
C VAL A 222 -8.66 19.22 1.92
N ALA A 223 -9.06 20.07 2.86
CA ALA A 223 -10.46 20.47 3.02
C ALA A 223 -10.85 21.54 1.99
N GLY A 224 -12.15 21.69 1.76
CA GLY A 224 -12.76 22.64 0.84
C GLY A 224 -12.94 22.11 -0.59
N ASN A 225 -13.40 23.00 -1.47
CA ASN A 225 -13.83 22.66 -2.83
C ASN A 225 -12.90 23.23 -3.92
N ASN A 226 -11.79 23.87 -3.54
CA ASN A 226 -10.98 24.64 -4.49
C ASN A 226 -9.96 23.78 -5.25
N LEU A 227 -9.55 22.65 -4.69
CA LEU A 227 -8.49 21.79 -5.23
C LEU A 227 -8.98 20.41 -5.68
N THR A 228 -10.18 20.03 -5.25
CA THR A 228 -10.87 18.82 -5.65
C THR A 228 -11.95 19.20 -6.67
N THR A 229 -11.94 18.56 -7.85
CA THR A 229 -12.86 18.86 -8.98
C THR A 229 -13.44 17.59 -9.59
#